data_AF-A0A505DAU9-F1
#
_entry.id   AF-A0A505DAU9-F1
#
_cell.length_a   1.000
_cell.length_b   1.000
_cell.length_c   1.000
_cell.angle_alpha   90.00
_cell.angle_beta   90.00
_cell.angle_gamma   90.00
#
_symmetry.space_group_name_H-M   'P 1'
#
loop_
_entity.id
_entity.type
_entity.pdbx_description
1 polymer ?
#
loop_
_entity_poly.entity_id
_entity_poly.type
_entity_poly.pdbx_seq_one_letter_code
_entity_poly.pdbx_strand_id
1 'polypeptide(L)'
;MRLSPRFAPLPAALVLVFVLALALLFALPQRAASHPTKTAPHARVHADRPFGAECRIAVDGSYVTAYCHNPYPEVDRVGLHIECERWWDIDSDGSSVEAGPAQTVRLTGRCWQEVRSAWVSHRR
;
A
#
# COMPACT_ATOMS: atom_id res chain seq x y z
N MET A 1 -66.21 -7.27 -17.25
CA MET A 1 -65.30 -7.93 -18.21
C MET A 1 -63.92 -8.01 -17.60
N ARG A 2 -63.33 -9.21 -17.63
CA ARG A 2 -61.95 -9.53 -17.22
C ARG A 2 -60.96 -8.92 -18.23
N LEU A 3 -59.80 -8.44 -17.76
CA LEU A 3 -58.45 -8.90 -18.13
C LEU A 3 -57.38 -7.96 -17.50
N SER A 4 -56.54 -8.50 -16.61
CA SER A 4 -55.13 -8.06 -16.48
C SER A 4 -54.39 -8.40 -17.79
N PRO A 5 -53.22 -7.81 -18.11
CA PRO A 5 -51.99 -8.46 -17.66
C PRO A 5 -50.68 -7.60 -17.58
N ARG A 6 -49.71 -8.16 -16.84
CA ARG A 6 -48.22 -8.07 -16.94
C ARG A 6 -47.51 -6.80 -16.43
N PHE A 7 -47.34 -6.74 -15.12
CA PHE A 7 -46.11 -6.16 -14.53
C PHE A 7 -44.93 -7.06 -14.92
N ALA A 8 -44.06 -6.56 -15.79
CA ALA A 8 -42.84 -7.24 -16.20
C ALA A 8 -41.87 -7.39 -15.00
N PRO A 9 -41.30 -8.57 -14.74
CA PRO A 9 -40.41 -8.78 -13.61
C PRO A 9 -38.98 -8.36 -13.98
N LEU A 10 -38.77 -7.05 -14.12
CA LEU A 10 -37.43 -6.44 -14.26
C LEU A 10 -36.42 -6.93 -13.19
N PRO A 11 -36.79 -7.21 -11.92
CA PRO A 11 -35.80 -7.72 -10.96
C PRO A 11 -35.38 -9.18 -11.21
N ALA A 12 -36.25 -10.00 -11.80
CA ALA A 12 -35.94 -11.42 -12.01
C ALA A 12 -34.89 -11.64 -13.12
N ALA A 13 -34.92 -10.81 -14.16
CA ALA A 13 -33.95 -10.86 -15.25
C ALA A 13 -32.54 -10.47 -14.76
N LEU A 14 -32.44 -9.47 -13.88
CA LEU A 14 -31.16 -9.03 -13.33
C LEU A 14 -30.51 -10.10 -12.43
N VAL A 15 -31.31 -10.75 -11.58
CA VAL A 15 -30.85 -11.84 -10.71
C VAL A 15 -30.36 -13.03 -11.55
N LEU A 16 -31.07 -13.39 -12.62
CA LEU A 16 -30.68 -14.48 -13.49
C LEU A 16 -29.32 -14.21 -14.18
N VAL A 17 -29.10 -12.99 -14.69
CA VAL A 17 -27.83 -12.58 -15.30
C VAL A 17 -26.68 -12.64 -14.30
N PHE A 18 -26.90 -12.18 -13.06
CA PHE A 18 -25.89 -12.20 -12.01
C PHE A 18 -25.49 -13.63 -11.60
N VAL A 19 -26.48 -14.54 -11.46
CA VAL A 19 -26.23 -15.95 -11.14
C VAL A 19 -25.49 -16.67 -12.27
N LEU A 20 -25.84 -16.42 -13.53
CA LEU A 20 -25.13 -16.96 -14.69
C LEU A 20 -23.68 -16.47 -14.77
N ALA A 21 -23.43 -15.19 -14.49
CA ALA A 21 -22.08 -14.64 -14.47
C ALA A 21 -21.22 -15.27 -13.35
N LEU A 22 -21.79 -15.45 -12.16
CA LEU A 22 -21.11 -16.14 -11.05
C LEU A 22 -20.81 -17.60 -11.39
N ALA A 23 -21.79 -18.34 -11.92
CA ALA A 23 -21.61 -19.74 -12.31
C ALA A 23 -20.51 -19.90 -13.37
N LEU A 24 -20.42 -18.97 -14.32
CA LEU A 24 -19.38 -18.98 -15.33
C LEU A 24 -17.98 -18.80 -14.72
N LEU A 25 -17.82 -17.87 -13.75
CA LEU A 25 -16.55 -17.66 -13.03
C LEU A 25 -16.07 -18.91 -12.29
N PHE A 26 -16.98 -19.66 -11.66
CA PHE A 26 -16.64 -20.91 -10.96
C PHE A 26 -16.42 -22.11 -11.89
N ALA A 27 -16.93 -22.06 -13.13
CA ALA A 27 -16.79 -23.13 -14.10
C ALA A 27 -15.55 -23.01 -15.01
N LEU A 28 -14.78 -21.91 -14.93
CA LEU A 28 -13.50 -21.82 -15.66
C LEU A 28 -12.48 -22.77 -15.02
N PRO A 29 -12.03 -23.83 -15.72
CA PRO A 29 -10.94 -24.64 -15.22
C PRO A 29 -9.68 -23.77 -15.23
N GLN A 30 -9.15 -23.46 -14.05
CA GLN A 30 -7.80 -22.92 -13.91
C GLN A 30 -6.84 -24.00 -14.38
N ARG A 31 -6.55 -24.01 -15.68
CA ARG A 31 -5.59 -24.90 -16.30
C ARG A 31 -4.20 -24.44 -15.87
N ALA A 32 -3.80 -24.82 -14.66
CA ALA A 32 -2.43 -24.71 -14.20
C ALA A 32 -1.59 -25.69 -15.03
N ALA A 33 -1.02 -25.20 -16.14
CA ALA A 33 -0.04 -25.94 -16.90
C ALA A 33 1.24 -26.05 -16.05
N SER A 34 1.47 -27.20 -15.42
CA SER A 34 2.75 -27.53 -14.81
C SER A 34 3.75 -27.78 -15.94
N HIS A 35 4.62 -26.81 -16.23
CA HIS A 35 5.74 -27.03 -17.13
C HIS A 35 6.76 -27.97 -16.45
N PRO A 36 7.27 -29.01 -17.14
CA PRO A 36 8.37 -29.81 -16.61
C PRO A 36 9.65 -28.95 -16.59
N THR A 37 10.15 -28.66 -15.39
CA THR A 37 11.42 -27.95 -15.20
C THR A 37 12.57 -28.85 -15.67
N LYS A 38 13.17 -28.50 -16.81
CA LYS A 38 14.50 -28.98 -17.20
C LYS A 38 15.49 -28.37 -16.20
N THR A 39 16.16 -29.20 -15.41
CA THR A 39 17.15 -28.75 -14.42
C THR A 39 18.34 -28.11 -15.13
N ALA A 40 18.27 -26.79 -15.30
CA ALA A 40 19.40 -25.96 -15.65
C ALA A 40 20.32 -25.85 -14.42
N PRO A 41 21.65 -25.69 -14.61
CA PRO A 41 22.56 -25.40 -13.50
C PRO A 41 22.03 -24.19 -12.72
N HIS A 42 22.11 -24.25 -11.38
CA HIS A 42 21.58 -23.24 -10.46
C HIS A 42 22.12 -21.84 -10.80
N ALA A 43 21.45 -21.13 -11.70
CA ALA A 43 21.60 -19.70 -11.85
C ALA A 43 21.21 -19.11 -10.50
N ARG A 44 22.13 -18.36 -9.86
CA ARG A 44 21.77 -17.57 -8.70
C ARG A 44 20.75 -16.55 -9.18
N VAL A 45 19.47 -16.84 -8.95
CA VAL A 45 18.43 -15.82 -9.05
C VAL A 45 18.81 -14.80 -7.98
N HIS A 46 19.24 -13.62 -8.40
CA HIS A 46 19.26 -12.46 -7.50
C HIS A 46 17.81 -12.18 -7.14
N ALA A 47 17.30 -12.86 -6.13
CA ALA A 47 16.05 -12.46 -5.50
C ALA A 47 16.27 -11.03 -5.01
N ASP A 48 15.38 -10.10 -5.39
CA ASP A 48 15.39 -8.76 -4.83
C ASP A 48 15.38 -8.90 -3.31
N ARG A 49 16.45 -8.39 -2.67
CA ARG A 49 16.51 -8.40 -1.22
C ARG A 49 15.44 -7.43 -0.68
N PRO A 50 14.82 -7.75 0.46
CA PRO A 50 13.98 -6.79 1.15
C PRO A 50 14.73 -5.48 1.41
N PHE A 51 14.03 -4.36 1.33
CA PHE A 51 14.57 -3.01 1.49
C PHE A 51 13.57 -2.14 2.25
N GLY A 52 14.09 -1.13 2.97
CA GLY A 52 13.31 -0.12 3.68
C GLY A 52 13.46 -0.24 5.20
N ALA A 53 13.84 0.86 5.85
CA ALA A 53 13.90 0.97 7.29
C ALA A 53 12.50 0.82 7.91
N GLU A 54 12.44 0.19 9.09
CA GLU A 54 11.22 0.12 9.88
C GLU A 54 11.05 1.43 10.65
N CYS A 55 10.01 2.20 10.30
CA CYS A 55 9.74 3.50 10.90
C CYS A 55 8.53 3.49 11.83
N ARG A 56 8.66 4.16 12.97
CA ARG A 56 7.55 4.50 13.87
C ARG A 56 7.44 6.01 14.00
N ILE A 57 6.24 6.53 13.79
CA ILE A 57 5.94 7.96 13.83
C ILE A 57 5.08 8.23 15.08
N ALA A 58 5.42 9.29 15.81
CA ALA A 58 4.65 9.82 16.92
C ALA A 58 4.32 11.29 16.64
N VAL A 59 3.07 11.66 16.90
CA VAL A 59 2.56 13.03 16.79
C VAL A 59 2.19 13.51 18.18
N ASP A 60 2.74 14.66 18.57
CA ASP A 60 2.44 15.34 19.83
C ASP A 60 2.04 16.79 19.55
N GLY A 61 0.72 17.03 19.46
CA GLY A 61 0.15 18.31 19.05
C GLY A 61 0.63 18.74 17.67
N SER A 62 1.48 19.77 17.62
CA SER A 62 2.06 20.32 16.39
C SER A 62 3.37 19.65 15.97
N TYR A 63 3.94 18.77 16.80
CA TYR A 63 5.25 18.18 16.61
C TYR A 63 5.15 16.72 16.13
N VAL A 64 6.06 16.35 15.24
CA VAL A 64 6.20 14.98 14.74
C VAL A 64 7.62 14.49 15.00
N THR A 65 7.75 13.29 15.54
CA THR A 65 9.01 12.56 15.63
C THR A 65 8.88 11.20 14.97
N ALA A 66 9.82 10.84 14.10
CA ALA A 66 9.92 9.51 13.53
C ALA A 66 11.25 8.86 13.94
N TYR A 67 11.20 7.59 14.35
CA TYR A 67 12.36 6.75 14.55
C TYR A 67 12.36 5.65 13.50
N CYS A 68 13.42 5.58 12.70
CA CYS A 68 13.58 4.61 11.63
C CYS A 68 14.80 3.74 11.90
N HIS A 69 14.62 2.42 11.99
CA HIS A 69 15.69 1.45 12.13
C HIS A 69 15.89 0.68 10.83
N ASN A 70 17.10 0.65 10.29
CA ASN A 70 17.40 -0.09 9.07
C ASN A 70 18.01 -1.47 9.40
N PRO A 71 17.26 -2.58 9.23
CA PRO A 71 17.79 -3.92 9.49
C PRO A 71 18.62 -4.49 8.32
N TYR A 72 18.76 -3.75 7.21
CA TYR A 72 19.34 -4.23 5.96
C TYR A 72 20.76 -3.71 5.72
N PRO A 73 21.58 -4.43 4.91
CA PRO A 73 22.96 -4.03 4.64
C PRO A 73 23.09 -2.87 3.65
N GLU A 74 22.04 -2.54 2.90
CA GLU A 74 21.99 -1.37 2.04
C GLU A 74 21.53 -0.12 2.83
N VAL A 75 22.04 1.06 2.46
CA VAL A 75 21.58 2.34 3.05
C VAL A 75 20.15 2.62 2.57
N ASP A 76 19.32 3.12 3.48
CA ASP A 76 18.01 3.66 3.15
C ASP A 76 17.96 5.16 3.46
N ARG A 77 17.64 5.96 2.46
CA ARG A 77 17.44 7.41 2.57
C ARG A 77 15.98 7.67 2.94
N VAL A 78 15.75 7.98 4.21
CA VAL A 78 14.41 8.24 4.76
C VAL A 78 14.10 9.73 4.78
N GLY A 79 12.89 10.12 4.41
CA GLY A 79 12.41 11.51 4.46
C GLY A 79 11.09 11.61 5.20
N LEU A 80 10.98 12.55 6.16
CA LEU A 80 9.76 12.80 6.91
C LEU A 80 8.90 13.84 6.18
N HIS A 81 7.63 13.53 6.00
CA HIS A 81 6.62 14.39 5.39
C HIS A 81 5.47 14.61 6.37
N ILE A 82 4.98 15.85 6.46
CA ILE A 82 3.94 16.25 7.40
C ILE A 82 2.91 17.09 6.66
N GLU A 83 1.67 16.63 6.65
CA GLU A 83 0.52 17.41 6.19
C GLU A 83 -0.10 18.14 7.37
N CYS A 84 -0.25 19.46 7.24
CA CYS A 84 -0.80 20.31 8.29
C CYS A 84 -2.33 20.46 8.16
N GLU A 85 -3.02 20.61 9.28
CA GLU A 85 -4.49 20.57 9.31
C GLU A 85 -5.14 21.82 8.72
N ARG A 86 -4.44 22.96 8.76
CA ARG A 86 -4.98 24.24 8.30
C ARG A 86 -4.35 24.63 6.97
N TRP A 87 -5.15 25.08 6.01
CA TRP A 87 -4.69 25.46 4.66
C TRP A 87 -3.61 26.56 4.63
N TRP A 88 -3.53 27.37 5.68
CA TRP A 88 -2.54 28.46 5.83
C TRP A 88 -1.28 28.03 6.57
N ASP A 89 -1.29 26.83 7.15
CA ASP A 89 -0.13 26.17 7.73
C ASP A 89 0.43 25.22 6.67
N ILE A 90 1.56 25.60 6.09
CA ILE A 90 2.10 24.92 4.91
C ILE A 90 2.72 23.58 5.34
N ASP A 91 2.39 22.53 4.59
CA ASP A 91 2.96 21.19 4.77
C ASP A 91 4.49 21.22 4.85
N SER A 92 5.05 20.35 5.71
CA SER A 92 6.47 20.31 6.00
C SER A 92 7.12 19.05 5.45
N ASP A 93 8.01 19.25 4.49
CA ASP A 93 8.88 18.20 3.95
C ASP A 93 10.30 18.35 4.51
N GLY A 94 10.74 17.35 5.28
CA GLY A 94 12.07 17.29 5.85
C GLY A 94 13.13 16.86 4.84
N SER A 95 14.39 17.21 5.11
CA SER A 95 15.51 16.68 4.35
C SER A 95 15.63 15.17 4.54
N SER A 96 16.08 14.49 3.48
CA SER A 96 16.34 13.06 3.56
C SER A 96 17.58 12.77 4.39
N VAL A 97 17.51 11.74 5.23
CA VAL A 97 18.58 11.29 6.13
C VAL A 97 18.94 9.85 5.79
N GLU A 98 20.23 9.54 5.75
CA GLU A 98 20.73 8.17 5.55
C GLU A 98 20.58 7.34 6.83
N ALA A 99 19.80 6.26 6.78
CA ALA A 99 19.81 5.18 7.74
C ALA A 99 20.71 4.06 7.20
N GLY A 100 21.95 3.99 7.70
CA GLY A 100 22.89 2.93 7.35
C GLY A 100 22.56 1.57 7.98
N PRO A 101 23.39 0.54 7.74
CA PRO A 101 23.14 -0.82 8.22
C PRO A 101 23.08 -0.90 9.74
N ALA A 102 22.03 -1.53 10.26
CA ALA A 102 21.72 -1.66 11.68
C ALA A 102 21.65 -0.32 12.43
N GLN A 103 21.46 0.79 11.72
CA GLN A 103 21.40 2.12 12.30
C GLN A 103 19.95 2.50 12.63
N THR A 104 19.76 3.24 13.72
CA THR A 104 18.52 3.96 14.00
C THR A 104 18.74 5.46 13.83
N VAL A 105 17.89 6.10 13.04
CA VAL A 105 17.88 7.55 12.84
C VAL A 105 16.61 8.16 13.41
N ARG A 106 16.69 9.43 13.79
CA ARG A 106 15.56 10.22 14.26
C ARG A 106 15.31 11.37 13.29
N LEU A 107 14.08 11.49 12.83
CA LEU A 107 13.58 12.63 12.07
C LEU A 107 12.60 13.41 12.94
N THR A 108 12.60 14.73 12.80
CA THR A 108 11.67 15.61 13.52
C THR A 108 11.17 16.69 12.58
N GLY A 109 9.92 17.08 12.74
CA GLY A 109 9.33 18.21 12.05
C GLY A 109 8.12 18.72 12.83
N ARG A 110 7.48 19.77 12.32
CA ARG A 110 6.30 20.34 12.96
C ARG A 110 5.45 21.14 11.98
N CYS A 111 4.18 21.28 12.33
CA CYS A 111 3.28 22.30 11.79
C CYS A 111 3.32 23.55 12.71
N TRP A 112 2.80 24.68 12.25
CA TRP A 112 2.54 25.81 13.16
C TRP A 112 1.41 25.50 14.15
N GLN A 113 0.35 24.85 13.66
CA GLN A 113 -0.87 24.46 14.37
C GLN A 113 -0.94 22.92 14.43
N GLU A 114 -2.08 22.29 14.14
CA GLU A 114 -2.26 20.86 14.28
C GLU A 114 -1.74 20.06 13.07
N VAL A 115 -1.20 18.87 13.31
CA VAL A 115 -0.82 17.91 12.26
C VAL A 115 -2.06 17.14 11.80
N ARG A 116 -2.29 17.07 10.49
CA ARG A 116 -3.32 16.20 9.90
C ARG A 116 -2.80 14.78 9.70
N SER A 117 -1.65 14.66 9.05
CA SER A 117 -1.05 13.37 8.73
C SER A 117 0.48 13.47 8.66
N ALA A 118 1.17 12.35 8.85
CA ALA A 118 2.62 12.28 8.70
C ALA A 118 3.04 10.90 8.19
N TRP A 119 4.03 10.86 7.30
CA TRP A 119 4.56 9.63 6.72
C TRP A 119 6.05 9.74 6.43
N VAL A 120 6.70 8.59 6.21
CA VAL A 120 8.11 8.51 5.81
C VAL A 120 8.20 7.94 4.40
N SER A 121 8.99 8.57 3.54
CA SER A 121 9.39 8.01 2.24
C SER A 121 10.76 7.33 2.35
N HIS A 122 10.99 6.36 1.47
CA HIS A 122 12.20 5.53 1.44
C HIS A 122 12.86 5.61 0.06
N ARG A 123 14.19 5.55 0.01
CA ARG A 123 14.95 5.56 -1.26
C ARG A 123 16.30 4.84 -1.08
N ARG A 124 16.59 3.92 -2.01
CA ARG A 124 17.87 3.20 -2.08
C ARG A 124 19.06 4.14 -2.33
#